data_AF-A0A7W7MVT2-F1
#
_entry.id   AF-A0A7W7MVT2-F1
#
_cell.length_a   1.000
_cell.length_b   1.000
_cell.length_c   1.000
_cell.angle_alpha   90.00
_cell.angle_beta   90.00
_cell.angle_gamma   90.00
#
_symmetry.space_group_name_H-M   'P 1'
#
loop_
_entity.id
_entity.type
_entity.pdbx_description
1 polymer ?
#
loop_
_entity_poly.entity_id
_entity_poly.type
_entity_poly.pdbx_seq_one_letter_code
_entity_poly.pdbx_strand_id
1 'polypeptide(L)'
;MLPSDAALRGFCVEGDSSFDGACFLGVASFHDARFFGNASFRDVRFARDASFQGARFHRHASFEETVSVGEAVFSGARWHVDVSFRHAAFVGSVSFDHAAFGRDAGMQAAAFGGAASFRRVRVARYARFERAKFRRGLRLGPLVAIGGISLADAVVHGGLHVHAAARHVTARGATVHGDAEFGLRYAELDLEDAAFTGTASVRSLSEPIPGVMEPSWPPAGVRLTSLLRTDAALLEVTGVDLGGCALPRRPASGGGAPRRSWLRRGGRA
;
A
#
# COMPACT_ATOMS: atom_id res chain seq x y z
N MET A 1 -31.77 6.08 -8.46
CA MET A 1 -31.42 4.75 -7.94
C MET A 1 -31.22 3.84 -9.12
N LEU A 2 -30.04 3.22 -9.25
CA LEU A 2 -29.83 2.15 -10.24
C LEU A 2 -30.47 0.86 -9.70
N PRO A 3 -31.03 0.00 -10.55
CA PRO A 3 -31.70 -1.23 -10.10
C PRO A 3 -30.74 -2.14 -9.33
N SER A 4 -31.29 -2.97 -8.43
CA SER A 4 -30.60 -3.83 -7.47
C SER A 4 -29.69 -4.91 -8.09
N ASP A 5 -29.69 -5.02 -9.41
CA ASP A 5 -29.03 -6.04 -10.21
C ASP A 5 -28.32 -5.43 -11.45
N ALA A 6 -27.86 -4.18 -11.36
CA ALA A 6 -27.10 -3.52 -12.43
C ALA A 6 -25.78 -4.26 -12.75
N ALA A 7 -25.86 -5.26 -13.64
CA ALA A 7 -24.74 -5.97 -14.20
C ALA A 7 -24.26 -5.26 -15.47
N LEU A 8 -23.37 -4.27 -15.31
CA LEU A 8 -22.73 -3.58 -16.42
C LEU A 8 -21.42 -4.33 -16.77
N ARG A 9 -21.55 -5.45 -17.50
CA ARG A 9 -20.39 -6.26 -17.91
C ARG A 9 -19.90 -5.86 -19.30
N GLY A 10 -18.59 -5.70 -19.45
CA GLY A 10 -17.91 -5.50 -20.74
C GLY A 10 -18.31 -4.23 -21.50
N PHE A 11 -19.06 -3.32 -20.87
CA PHE A 11 -19.52 -2.11 -21.54
C PHE A 11 -18.36 -1.13 -21.79
N CYS A 12 -18.52 -0.32 -22.82
CA CYS A 12 -17.58 0.72 -23.19
C CYS A 12 -18.26 2.08 -23.04
N VAL A 13 -17.58 3.05 -22.43
CA VAL A 13 -18.01 4.45 -22.38
C VAL A 13 -16.94 5.30 -23.04
N GLU A 14 -17.29 5.95 -24.14
CA GLU A 14 -16.36 6.78 -24.92
C GLU A 14 -16.11 8.14 -24.27
N GLY A 15 -17.14 8.74 -23.68
CA GLY A 15 -17.07 10.03 -23.00
C GLY A 15 -16.79 9.94 -21.50
N ASP A 16 -16.84 11.10 -20.86
CA ASP A 16 -16.77 11.19 -19.40
C ASP A 16 -18.01 10.53 -18.77
N SER A 17 -17.83 9.86 -17.64
CA SER A 17 -18.87 9.14 -16.91
C SER A 17 -18.83 9.50 -15.43
N SER A 18 -20.01 9.73 -14.85
CA SER A 18 -20.16 9.99 -13.42
C SER A 18 -21.22 9.07 -12.85
N PHE A 19 -20.87 8.46 -11.72
CA PHE A 19 -21.74 7.71 -10.83
C PHE A 19 -21.79 8.39 -9.46
N ASP A 20 -21.42 9.67 -9.36
CA ASP A 20 -21.21 10.33 -8.08
C ASP A 20 -22.49 10.31 -7.22
N GLY A 21 -22.33 10.01 -5.93
CA GLY A 21 -23.42 9.87 -4.98
C GLY A 21 -24.35 8.67 -5.24
N ALA A 22 -24.05 7.81 -6.22
CA ALA A 22 -24.88 6.65 -6.49
C ALA A 22 -24.86 5.65 -5.31
N CYS A 23 -26.02 5.09 -5.01
CA CYS A 23 -26.16 4.03 -4.03
C CYS A 23 -26.62 2.75 -4.72
N PHE A 24 -25.78 1.71 -4.66
CA PHE A 24 -26.06 0.37 -5.16
C PHE A 24 -26.46 -0.51 -3.98
N LEU A 25 -27.76 -0.84 -3.91
CA LEU A 25 -28.33 -1.64 -2.81
C LEU A 25 -28.07 -3.14 -2.96
N GLY A 26 -27.87 -3.61 -4.20
CA GLY A 26 -27.48 -4.98 -4.51
C GLY A 26 -26.06 -5.07 -5.06
N VAL A 27 -25.74 -6.21 -5.67
CA VAL A 27 -24.41 -6.46 -6.24
C VAL A 27 -24.20 -5.57 -7.47
N ALA A 28 -23.08 -4.85 -7.50
CA ALA A 28 -22.71 -4.00 -8.62
C ALA A 28 -21.57 -4.64 -9.42
N SER A 29 -21.72 -4.76 -10.74
CA SER A 29 -20.68 -5.34 -11.60
C SER A 29 -20.29 -4.37 -12.70
N PHE A 30 -19.00 -4.07 -12.75
CA PHE A 30 -18.26 -3.33 -13.77
C PHE A 30 -17.16 -4.23 -14.38
N HIS A 31 -17.41 -5.54 -14.40
CA HIS A 31 -16.45 -6.52 -14.89
C HIS A 31 -16.07 -6.23 -16.34
N ASP A 32 -14.78 -6.15 -16.64
CA ASP A 32 -14.21 -5.81 -17.96
C ASP A 32 -14.73 -4.50 -18.58
N ALA A 33 -15.34 -3.62 -17.78
CA ALA A 33 -15.80 -2.31 -18.23
C ALA A 33 -14.63 -1.46 -18.76
N ARG A 34 -14.87 -0.66 -19.79
CA ARG A 34 -13.87 0.21 -20.42
C ARG A 34 -14.35 1.65 -20.40
N PHE A 35 -13.63 2.50 -19.68
CA PHE A 35 -13.86 3.93 -19.63
C PHE A 35 -12.78 4.63 -20.43
N PHE A 36 -13.14 5.26 -21.54
CA PHE A 36 -12.21 6.00 -22.41
C PHE A 36 -12.09 7.48 -22.04
N GLY A 37 -13.16 8.07 -21.50
CA GLY A 37 -13.14 9.36 -20.80
C GLY A 37 -12.78 9.25 -19.32
N ASN A 38 -12.91 10.35 -18.58
CA ASN A 38 -12.78 10.36 -17.13
C ASN A 38 -13.94 9.58 -16.50
N ALA A 39 -13.67 8.86 -15.41
CA ALA A 39 -14.70 8.10 -14.68
C ALA A 39 -14.74 8.51 -13.20
N SER A 40 -15.90 8.95 -12.72
CA SER A 40 -16.07 9.36 -11.32
C SER A 40 -17.07 8.48 -10.59
N PHE A 41 -16.65 8.00 -9.42
CA PHE A 41 -17.40 7.21 -8.44
C PHE A 41 -17.30 7.88 -7.05
N ARG A 42 -17.30 9.22 -7.00
CA ARG A 42 -17.17 9.98 -5.75
C ARG A 42 -18.42 9.78 -4.87
N ASP A 43 -18.23 9.57 -3.57
CA ASP A 43 -19.33 9.31 -2.60
C ASP A 43 -20.29 8.19 -3.05
N VAL A 44 -19.79 7.23 -3.83
CA VAL A 44 -20.57 6.04 -4.19
C VAL A 44 -20.68 5.11 -3.00
N ARG A 45 -21.85 4.52 -2.81
CA ARG A 45 -22.10 3.54 -1.75
C ARG A 45 -22.48 2.20 -2.34
N PHE A 46 -21.64 1.20 -2.11
CA PHE A 46 -21.92 -0.21 -2.42
C PHE A 46 -22.37 -0.93 -1.15
N ALA A 47 -23.67 -1.21 -1.03
CA ALA A 47 -24.22 -1.90 0.14
C ALA A 47 -23.92 -3.42 0.14
N ARG A 48 -23.61 -3.97 -1.04
CA ARG A 48 -23.19 -5.36 -1.28
C ARG A 48 -21.91 -5.35 -2.12
N ASP A 49 -21.54 -6.51 -2.64
CA ASP A 49 -20.28 -6.67 -3.35
C ASP A 49 -20.24 -5.83 -4.64
N ALA A 50 -19.06 -5.27 -4.91
CA ALA A 50 -18.76 -4.46 -6.07
C ALA A 50 -17.57 -5.04 -6.83
N SER A 51 -17.75 -5.39 -8.09
CA SER A 51 -16.69 -5.97 -8.92
C SER A 51 -16.28 -5.04 -10.04
N PHE A 52 -15.01 -4.66 -10.05
CA PHE A 52 -14.29 -3.94 -11.11
C PHE A 52 -13.21 -4.84 -11.74
N GLN A 53 -13.38 -6.16 -11.65
CA GLN A 53 -12.40 -7.11 -12.14
C GLN A 53 -12.14 -6.87 -13.63
N GLY A 54 -10.86 -6.72 -14.01
CA GLY A 54 -10.46 -6.49 -15.41
C GLY A 54 -10.83 -5.13 -16.00
N ALA A 55 -11.50 -4.25 -15.24
CA ALA A 55 -11.93 -2.94 -15.71
C ALA A 55 -10.73 -2.07 -16.15
N ARG A 56 -10.93 -1.25 -17.18
CA ARG A 56 -9.89 -0.40 -17.78
C ARG A 56 -10.32 1.06 -17.79
N PHE A 57 -9.49 1.90 -17.18
CA PHE A 57 -9.66 3.34 -17.12
C PHE A 57 -8.54 4.01 -17.92
N HIS A 58 -8.87 4.60 -19.07
CA HIS A 58 -7.88 5.18 -19.99
C HIS A 58 -7.52 6.63 -19.65
N ARG A 59 -8.31 7.27 -18.77
CA ARG A 59 -8.10 8.62 -18.24
C ARG A 59 -8.18 8.59 -16.71
N HIS A 60 -8.41 9.75 -16.09
CA HIS A 60 -8.47 9.84 -14.63
C HIS A 60 -9.68 9.07 -14.09
N ALA A 61 -9.49 8.36 -12.98
CA ALA A 61 -10.57 7.68 -12.27
C ALA A 61 -10.61 8.13 -10.80
N SER A 62 -11.79 8.45 -10.29
CA SER A 62 -12.00 8.87 -8.91
C SER A 62 -12.94 7.90 -8.18
N PHE A 63 -12.50 7.39 -7.04
CA PHE A 63 -13.25 6.61 -6.05
C PHE A 63 -13.16 7.31 -4.68
N GLU A 64 -13.03 8.64 -4.70
CA GLU A 64 -12.91 9.42 -3.47
C GLU A 64 -14.18 9.32 -2.64
N GLU A 65 -14.02 9.16 -1.33
CA GLU A 65 -15.15 9.06 -0.39
C GLU A 65 -16.12 7.89 -0.69
N THR A 66 -15.73 6.94 -1.55
CA THR A 66 -16.51 5.73 -1.80
C THR A 66 -16.61 4.90 -0.52
N VAL A 67 -17.81 4.36 -0.24
CA VAL A 67 -18.04 3.42 0.86
C VAL A 67 -18.44 2.05 0.29
N SER A 68 -17.65 1.03 0.54
CA SER A 68 -17.98 -0.37 0.22
C SER A 68 -18.27 -1.15 1.50
N VAL A 69 -19.52 -1.54 1.69
CA VAL A 69 -19.94 -2.41 2.81
C VAL A 69 -19.60 -3.87 2.50
N GLY A 70 -19.92 -4.31 1.28
CA GLY A 70 -19.53 -5.62 0.76
C GLY A 70 -18.09 -5.66 0.28
N GLU A 71 -17.72 -6.78 -0.33
CA GLU A 71 -16.39 -6.97 -0.91
C GLU A 71 -16.20 -6.08 -2.16
N ALA A 72 -15.04 -5.43 -2.26
CA ALA A 72 -14.67 -4.63 -3.44
C ALA A 72 -13.52 -5.29 -4.19
N VAL A 73 -13.78 -5.75 -5.43
CA VAL A 73 -12.81 -6.52 -6.21
C VAL A 73 -12.31 -5.70 -7.40
N PHE A 74 -11.06 -5.25 -7.34
CA PHE A 74 -10.34 -4.56 -8.41
C PHE A 74 -9.29 -5.45 -9.08
N SER A 75 -9.40 -6.77 -8.93
CA SER A 75 -8.41 -7.70 -9.44
C SER A 75 -8.19 -7.54 -10.95
N GLY A 76 -6.94 -7.37 -11.38
CA GLY A 76 -6.59 -7.17 -12.78
C GLY A 76 -7.06 -5.84 -13.40
N ALA A 77 -7.64 -4.93 -12.62
CA ALA A 77 -8.03 -3.61 -13.09
C ALA A 77 -6.81 -2.79 -13.55
N ARG A 78 -6.99 -1.95 -14.56
CA ARG A 78 -5.93 -1.15 -15.17
C ARG A 78 -6.32 0.31 -15.23
N TRP A 79 -5.51 1.15 -14.60
CA TRP A 79 -5.56 2.60 -14.75
C TRP A 79 -4.38 3.03 -15.61
N HIS A 80 -4.65 3.71 -16.73
CA HIS A 80 -3.58 4.20 -17.61
C HIS A 80 -2.97 5.52 -17.13
N VAL A 81 -3.68 6.25 -16.26
CA VAL A 81 -3.25 7.52 -15.66
C VAL A 81 -3.30 7.37 -14.13
N ASP A 82 -3.84 8.37 -13.43
CA ASP A 82 -3.95 8.43 -11.98
C ASP A 82 -5.32 7.92 -11.51
N VAL A 83 -5.34 7.24 -10.37
CA VAL A 83 -6.58 6.90 -9.65
C VAL A 83 -6.49 7.37 -8.21
N SER A 84 -7.63 7.84 -7.70
CA SER A 84 -7.76 8.34 -6.33
C SER A 84 -8.84 7.57 -5.57
N PHE A 85 -8.45 6.96 -4.45
CA PHE A 85 -9.31 6.35 -3.42
C PHE A 85 -9.22 7.17 -2.12
N ARG A 86 -8.94 8.48 -2.21
CA ARG A 86 -8.80 9.31 -1.02
C ARG A 86 -10.07 9.27 -0.18
N HIS A 87 -9.92 9.11 1.13
CA HIS A 87 -11.04 9.01 2.07
C HIS A 87 -12.04 7.88 1.78
N ALA A 88 -11.71 6.91 0.92
CA ALA A 88 -12.56 5.74 0.69
C ALA A 88 -12.61 4.85 1.94
N ALA A 89 -13.75 4.24 2.20
CA ALA A 89 -13.97 3.33 3.32
C ALA A 89 -14.39 1.95 2.81
N PHE A 90 -13.50 0.97 2.94
CA PHE A 90 -13.75 -0.43 2.65
C PHE A 90 -14.06 -1.17 3.95
N VAL A 91 -15.34 -1.33 4.28
CA VAL A 91 -15.78 -2.08 5.46
C VAL A 91 -15.58 -3.58 5.22
N GLY A 92 -15.97 -4.04 4.02
CA GLY A 92 -15.67 -5.38 3.53
C GLY A 92 -14.20 -5.56 3.12
N SER A 93 -13.87 -6.75 2.61
CA SER A 93 -12.54 -7.01 2.05
C SER A 93 -12.34 -6.22 0.75
N VAL A 94 -11.09 -5.92 0.42
CA VAL A 94 -10.72 -5.30 -0.86
C VAL A 94 -9.52 -6.01 -1.47
N SER A 95 -9.60 -6.27 -2.77
CA SER A 95 -8.49 -6.86 -3.53
C SER A 95 -8.11 -5.99 -4.71
N PHE A 96 -6.84 -5.63 -4.78
CA PHE A 96 -6.19 -5.02 -5.94
C PHE A 96 -5.24 -6.01 -6.62
N ASP A 97 -5.42 -7.31 -6.40
CA ASP A 97 -4.47 -8.30 -6.91
C ASP A 97 -4.33 -8.22 -8.44
N HIS A 98 -3.10 -8.26 -8.96
CA HIS A 98 -2.78 -8.11 -10.38
C HIS A 98 -3.17 -6.75 -11.00
N ALA A 99 -3.55 -5.75 -10.19
CA ALA A 99 -3.88 -4.43 -10.70
C ALA A 99 -2.64 -3.67 -11.22
N ALA A 100 -2.86 -2.81 -12.22
CA ALA A 100 -1.82 -1.97 -12.80
C ALA A 100 -2.22 -0.48 -12.76
N PHE A 101 -1.38 0.33 -12.13
CA PHE A 101 -1.52 1.77 -12.03
C PHE A 101 -0.47 2.45 -12.91
N GLY A 102 -0.94 3.15 -13.95
CA GLY A 102 -0.11 3.78 -14.98
C GLY A 102 0.65 5.01 -14.50
N ARG A 103 0.26 5.58 -13.35
CA ARG A 103 0.96 6.65 -12.65
C ARG A 103 0.85 6.45 -11.12
N ASP A 104 0.12 7.32 -10.41
CA ASP A 104 -0.06 7.27 -8.97
C ASP A 104 -1.30 6.44 -8.58
N ALA A 105 -1.16 5.64 -7.52
CA ALA A 105 -2.25 4.97 -6.81
C ALA A 105 -2.49 5.71 -5.49
N GLY A 106 -3.42 6.66 -5.49
CA GLY A 106 -3.75 7.48 -4.31
C GLY A 106 -4.73 6.76 -3.40
N MET A 107 -4.36 6.47 -2.16
CA MET A 107 -5.22 5.86 -1.13
C MET A 107 -5.09 6.62 0.20
N GLN A 108 -4.81 7.92 0.11
CA GLN A 108 -4.56 8.74 1.29
C GLN A 108 -5.81 8.86 2.16
N ALA A 109 -5.62 8.70 3.47
CA ALA A 109 -6.69 8.69 4.47
C ALA A 109 -7.81 7.67 4.19
N ALA A 110 -7.56 6.65 3.37
CA ALA A 110 -8.51 5.56 3.17
C ALA A 110 -8.56 4.65 4.41
N ALA A 111 -9.73 4.08 4.68
CA ALA A 111 -9.97 3.17 5.79
C ALA A 111 -10.30 1.76 5.27
N PHE A 112 -9.51 0.78 5.71
CA PHE A 112 -9.66 -0.63 5.38
C PHE A 112 -10.08 -1.39 6.66
N GLY A 113 -11.39 -1.60 6.79
CA GLY A 113 -12.00 -2.38 7.86
C GLY A 113 -11.87 -3.88 7.65
N GLY A 114 -11.98 -4.33 6.40
CA GLY A 114 -11.70 -5.70 5.99
C GLY A 114 -10.22 -5.94 5.66
N ALA A 115 -9.92 -7.13 5.15
CA ALA A 115 -8.59 -7.44 4.65
C ALA A 115 -8.32 -6.69 3.33
N ALA A 116 -7.13 -6.13 3.18
CA ALA A 116 -6.69 -5.46 1.95
C ALA A 116 -5.52 -6.22 1.32
N SER A 117 -5.64 -6.55 0.02
CA SER A 117 -4.64 -7.32 -0.71
C SER A 117 -4.09 -6.56 -1.93
N PHE A 118 -2.76 -6.60 -2.09
CA PHE A 118 -2.03 -5.94 -3.16
C PHE A 118 -1.00 -6.89 -3.81
N ARG A 119 -1.38 -8.14 -4.09
CA ARG A 119 -0.46 -9.12 -4.68
C ARG A 119 -0.27 -8.89 -6.16
N ARG A 120 0.98 -8.90 -6.62
CA ARG A 120 1.38 -8.70 -8.03
C ARG A 120 0.87 -7.39 -8.62
N VAL A 121 0.84 -6.35 -7.79
CA VAL A 121 0.48 -5.00 -8.20
C VAL A 121 1.67 -4.32 -8.88
N ARG A 122 1.39 -3.51 -9.90
CA ARG A 122 2.39 -2.63 -10.53
C ARG A 122 1.93 -1.18 -10.45
N VAL A 123 2.79 -0.31 -9.91
CA VAL A 123 2.56 1.13 -9.83
C VAL A 123 3.71 1.83 -10.56
N ALA A 124 3.39 2.63 -11.57
CA ALA A 124 4.40 3.26 -12.41
C ALA A 124 5.07 4.48 -11.75
N ARG A 125 4.48 5.04 -10.70
CA ARG A 125 5.06 6.13 -9.93
C ARG A 125 4.89 5.92 -8.43
N TYR A 126 3.89 6.49 -7.76
CA TYR A 126 3.76 6.36 -6.30
C TYR A 126 2.53 5.58 -5.85
N ALA A 127 2.74 4.64 -4.92
CA ALA A 127 1.67 4.04 -4.13
C ALA A 127 1.56 4.82 -2.81
N ARG A 128 0.44 5.52 -2.62
CA ARG A 128 0.26 6.54 -1.58
C ARG A 128 -0.77 6.09 -0.55
N PHE A 129 -0.31 5.72 0.63
CA PHE A 129 -1.13 5.26 1.76
C PHE A 129 -1.02 6.21 2.96
N GLU A 130 -0.71 7.48 2.72
CA GLU A 130 -0.53 8.46 3.79
C GLU A 130 -1.79 8.53 4.65
N ARG A 131 -1.64 8.40 5.97
CA ARG A 131 -2.74 8.41 6.94
C ARG A 131 -3.80 7.33 6.72
N ALA A 132 -3.53 6.31 5.90
CA ALA A 132 -4.44 5.20 5.70
C ALA A 132 -4.53 4.35 6.97
N LYS A 133 -5.70 3.74 7.20
CA LYS A 133 -5.97 2.93 8.39
C LYS A 133 -6.33 1.50 8.00
N PHE A 134 -5.64 0.51 8.54
CA PHE A 134 -5.85 -0.91 8.28
C PHE A 134 -6.20 -1.62 9.58
N ARG A 135 -7.40 -2.24 9.66
CA ARG A 135 -7.86 -2.91 10.89
C ARG A 135 -7.48 -4.39 10.97
N ARG A 136 -7.17 -5.03 9.84
CA ARG A 136 -6.93 -6.49 9.72
C ARG A 136 -5.60 -6.83 9.02
N GLY A 137 -4.59 -6.02 9.30
CA GLY A 137 -3.25 -6.12 8.76
C GLY A 137 -3.15 -5.56 7.35
N LEU A 138 -1.91 -5.41 6.89
CA LEU A 138 -1.60 -4.95 5.54
C LEU A 138 -0.58 -5.87 4.91
N ARG A 139 -0.97 -6.56 3.82
CA ARG A 139 -0.05 -7.31 2.96
C ARG A 139 0.17 -6.54 1.66
N LEU A 140 1.29 -5.83 1.59
CA LEU A 140 1.77 -5.18 0.39
C LEU A 140 2.72 -6.10 -0.34
N GLY A 141 2.25 -6.70 -1.43
CA GLY A 141 3.09 -7.40 -2.39
C GLY A 141 3.06 -8.93 -2.32
N PRO A 142 3.83 -9.62 -3.18
CA PRO A 142 4.91 -9.08 -4.02
C PRO A 142 4.42 -7.99 -4.99
N LEU A 143 5.05 -6.82 -5.04
CA LEU A 143 4.64 -5.72 -5.93
C LEU A 143 5.84 -4.88 -6.39
N VAL A 144 5.62 -4.07 -7.43
CA VAL A 144 6.60 -3.09 -7.93
C VAL A 144 5.97 -1.69 -7.89
N ALA A 145 6.65 -0.74 -7.27
CA ALA A 145 6.26 0.68 -7.27
C ALA A 145 7.44 1.52 -7.73
N ILE A 146 7.37 2.05 -8.95
CA ILE A 146 8.56 2.55 -9.63
C ILE A 146 9.16 3.79 -8.92
N GLY A 147 8.31 4.76 -8.60
CA GLY A 147 8.71 5.95 -7.84
C GLY A 147 8.89 5.62 -6.36
N GLY A 148 7.86 5.04 -5.74
CA GLY A 148 7.95 4.68 -4.33
C GLY A 148 6.64 4.29 -3.66
N ILE A 149 6.75 3.92 -2.40
CA ILE A 149 5.65 3.57 -1.51
C ILE A 149 5.71 4.50 -0.31
N SER A 150 4.59 5.15 -0.01
CA SER A 150 4.47 6.02 1.15
C SER A 150 3.42 5.47 2.09
N LEU A 151 3.84 5.12 3.30
CA LEU A 151 3.02 4.70 4.44
C LEU A 151 3.04 5.75 5.55
N ALA A 152 3.34 7.01 5.19
CA ALA A 152 3.51 8.06 6.18
C ALA A 152 2.25 8.23 7.04
N ASP A 153 2.42 8.24 8.36
CA ASP A 153 1.33 8.32 9.35
C ASP A 153 0.23 7.25 9.20
N ALA A 154 0.52 6.15 8.50
CA ALA A 154 -0.42 5.04 8.36
C ALA A 154 -0.57 4.29 9.69
N VAL A 155 -1.78 3.83 9.98
CA VAL A 155 -2.07 3.02 11.18
C VAL A 155 -2.45 1.61 10.75
N VAL A 156 -1.69 0.61 11.19
CA VAL A 156 -1.88 -0.80 10.82
C VAL A 156 -2.08 -1.63 12.08
N HIS A 157 -3.23 -2.27 12.21
CA HIS A 157 -3.50 -3.26 13.25
C HIS A 157 -3.40 -4.67 12.67
N GLY A 158 -2.77 -5.62 13.36
CA GLY A 158 -2.66 -7.00 12.88
C GLY A 158 -1.45 -7.27 11.98
N GLY A 159 -0.45 -6.39 12.05
CA GLY A 159 0.84 -6.54 11.39
C GLY A 159 0.94 -5.96 9.98
N LEU A 160 2.17 -5.64 9.59
CA LEU A 160 2.54 -5.04 8.31
C LEU A 160 3.52 -5.98 7.60
N HIS A 161 3.20 -6.41 6.39
CA HIS A 161 4.12 -7.18 5.55
C HIS A 161 4.29 -6.49 4.21
N VAL A 162 5.48 -5.96 3.96
CA VAL A 162 5.88 -5.29 2.72
C VAL A 162 6.87 -6.17 1.99
N HIS A 163 6.52 -6.62 0.79
CA HIS A 163 7.38 -7.35 -0.11
C HIS A 163 7.39 -6.63 -1.47
N ALA A 164 8.38 -5.77 -1.70
CA ALA A 164 8.32 -4.85 -2.83
C ALA A 164 9.67 -4.45 -3.42
N ALA A 165 9.67 -4.18 -4.73
CA ALA A 165 10.73 -3.45 -5.42
C ALA A 165 10.28 -1.99 -5.63
N ALA A 166 11.03 -1.04 -5.06
CA ALA A 166 10.73 0.39 -5.13
C ALA A 166 11.99 1.23 -4.86
N ARG A 167 12.07 2.45 -5.41
CA ARG A 167 13.20 3.36 -5.15
C ARG A 167 13.14 3.99 -3.76
N HIS A 168 11.94 4.43 -3.37
CA HIS A 168 11.72 5.08 -2.09
C HIS A 168 10.60 4.38 -1.34
N VAL A 169 10.84 4.05 -0.08
CA VAL A 169 9.84 3.55 0.85
C VAL A 169 9.90 4.40 2.11
N THR A 170 8.80 4.99 2.51
CA THR A 170 8.72 5.70 3.79
C THR A 170 7.60 5.11 4.63
N ALA A 171 7.90 4.82 5.89
CA ALA A 171 6.92 4.53 6.93
C ALA A 171 7.03 5.57 8.05
N ARG A 172 7.39 6.80 7.68
CA ARG A 172 7.56 7.90 8.63
C ARG A 172 6.29 8.12 9.45
N GLY A 173 6.39 8.16 10.77
CA GLY A 173 5.22 8.34 11.65
C GLY A 173 4.22 7.18 11.62
N ALA A 174 4.50 6.09 10.91
CA ALA A 174 3.57 4.96 10.83
C ALA A 174 3.47 4.26 12.19
N THR A 175 2.25 3.87 12.58
CA THR A 175 1.99 3.11 13.79
C THR A 175 1.53 1.70 13.43
N VAL A 176 2.31 0.70 13.81
CA VAL A 176 2.00 -0.72 13.57
C VAL A 176 1.77 -1.42 14.90
N HIS A 177 0.54 -1.89 15.10
CA HIS A 177 0.16 -2.76 16.20
C HIS A 177 0.32 -4.22 15.76
N GLY A 178 1.49 -4.78 16.01
CA GLY A 178 1.93 -6.12 15.61
C GLY A 178 3.33 -6.10 15.03
N ASP A 179 3.70 -7.20 14.37
CA ASP A 179 4.99 -7.31 13.68
C ASP A 179 4.99 -6.55 12.35
N ALA A 180 6.16 -6.04 11.98
CA ALA A 180 6.41 -5.38 10.71
C ALA A 180 7.55 -6.06 9.97
N GLU A 181 7.31 -6.46 8.73
CA GLU A 181 8.30 -7.08 7.85
C GLU A 181 8.46 -6.25 6.58
N PHE A 182 9.70 -5.86 6.30
CA PHE A 182 10.09 -5.13 5.10
C PHE A 182 11.07 -5.98 4.29
N GLY A 183 10.55 -6.75 3.34
CA GLY A 183 11.32 -7.39 2.28
C GLY A 183 11.42 -6.48 1.06
N LEU A 184 12.53 -5.77 0.94
CA LEU A 184 12.69 -4.72 -0.06
C LEU A 184 13.82 -5.01 -1.03
N ARG A 185 13.74 -4.39 -2.20
CA ARG A 185 14.79 -4.36 -3.22
C ARG A 185 14.85 -2.97 -3.86
N TYR A 186 16.05 -2.49 -4.15
CA TYR A 186 16.33 -1.15 -4.72
C TYR A 186 16.01 0.06 -3.84
N ALA A 187 15.61 -0.15 -2.59
CA ALA A 187 14.88 0.85 -1.81
C ALA A 187 15.77 1.66 -0.87
N GLU A 188 15.52 2.96 -0.81
CA GLU A 188 15.81 3.79 0.34
C GLU A 188 14.61 3.76 1.30
N LEU A 189 14.82 3.28 2.53
CA LEU A 189 13.79 3.13 3.55
C LEU A 189 13.96 4.17 4.67
N ASP A 190 12.91 4.95 4.91
CA ASP A 190 12.79 5.90 6.02
C ASP A 190 11.79 5.41 7.06
N LEU A 191 12.23 5.26 8.31
CA LEU A 191 11.43 4.81 9.46
C LEU A 191 11.35 5.88 10.57
N GLU A 192 11.69 7.14 10.29
CA GLU A 192 11.63 8.22 11.26
C GLU A 192 10.24 8.32 11.92
N ASP A 193 10.17 8.48 13.24
CA ASP A 193 8.90 8.56 14.00
C ASP A 193 7.99 7.32 13.91
N ALA A 194 8.44 6.23 13.29
CA ALA A 194 7.64 5.02 13.20
C ALA A 194 7.57 4.29 14.56
N ALA A 195 6.41 3.76 14.90
CA ALA A 195 6.18 3.02 16.14
C ALA A 195 5.67 1.61 15.84
N PHE A 196 6.34 0.61 16.42
CA PHE A 196 6.05 -0.81 16.25
C PHE A 196 5.88 -1.47 17.61
N THR A 197 4.70 -2.03 17.88
CA THR A 197 4.49 -2.75 19.16
C THR A 197 5.13 -4.14 19.16
N GLY A 198 5.35 -4.73 17.98
CA GLY A 198 6.00 -6.02 17.79
C GLY A 198 7.43 -5.89 17.26
N THR A 199 7.91 -6.95 16.59
CA THR A 199 9.23 -6.96 15.94
C THR A 199 9.15 -6.24 14.60
N ALA A 200 10.10 -5.35 14.34
CA ALA A 200 10.33 -4.78 13.02
C ALA A 200 11.52 -5.50 12.36
N SER A 201 11.35 -6.04 11.17
CA SER A 201 12.42 -6.67 10.39
C SER A 201 12.58 -5.98 9.03
N VAL A 202 13.81 -5.71 8.64
CA VAL A 202 14.17 -5.15 7.34
C VAL A 202 15.19 -6.06 6.67
N ARG A 203 14.83 -6.61 5.52
CA ARG A 203 15.69 -7.47 4.71
C ARG A 203 15.86 -6.91 3.30
N SER A 204 17.10 -6.86 2.84
CA SER A 204 17.40 -6.67 1.42
C SER A 204 17.27 -8.01 0.70
N LEU A 205 16.47 -8.05 -0.36
CA LEU A 205 16.26 -9.25 -1.18
C LEU A 205 17.38 -9.39 -2.20
N SER A 206 18.08 -10.54 -2.20
CA SER A 206 19.19 -10.82 -3.12
C SER A 206 18.72 -11.19 -4.52
N GLU A 207 17.63 -11.97 -4.60
CA GLU A 207 17.03 -12.42 -5.85
C GLU A 207 15.88 -11.49 -6.30
N PRO A 208 15.59 -11.43 -7.60
CA PRO A 208 14.37 -10.80 -8.11
C PRO A 208 13.11 -11.43 -7.50
N ILE A 209 12.11 -10.60 -7.22
CA ILE A 209 10.82 -10.97 -6.65
C ILE A 209 10.02 -11.79 -7.69
N PRO A 210 9.66 -13.05 -7.40
CA PRO A 210 8.93 -13.88 -8.34
C PRO A 210 7.55 -13.33 -8.70
N GLY A 211 7.22 -13.34 -9.99
CA GLY A 211 5.88 -13.00 -10.48
C GLY A 211 5.59 -11.50 -10.60
N VAL A 212 6.60 -10.64 -10.47
CA VAL A 212 6.53 -9.23 -10.82
C VAL A 212 7.66 -8.87 -11.78
N MET A 213 7.41 -7.93 -12.69
CA MET A 213 8.43 -7.44 -13.62
C MET A 213 9.21 -6.31 -12.96
N GLU A 214 10.39 -6.63 -12.46
CA GLU A 214 11.28 -5.65 -11.84
C GLU A 214 11.93 -4.72 -12.88
N PRO A 215 12.13 -3.46 -12.53
CA PRO A 215 12.95 -2.56 -13.32
C PRO A 215 14.46 -2.91 -13.17
N SER A 216 15.24 -2.69 -14.22
CA SER A 216 16.68 -2.99 -14.28
C SER A 216 17.54 -1.90 -13.62
N TRP A 217 17.36 -1.65 -12.33
CA TRP A 217 18.04 -0.58 -11.61
C TRP A 217 19.31 -1.02 -10.87
N PRO A 218 20.48 -0.42 -11.13
CA PRO A 218 21.62 -0.56 -10.23
C PRO A 218 21.63 0.57 -9.17
N PRO A 219 22.13 0.30 -7.94
CA PRO A 219 22.29 -1.02 -7.31
C PRO A 219 20.95 -1.58 -6.78
N ALA A 220 20.87 -2.90 -6.63
CA ALA A 220 19.68 -3.60 -6.13
C ALA A 220 19.51 -3.64 -4.61
N GLY A 221 20.47 -3.07 -3.88
CA GLY A 221 20.50 -3.06 -2.42
C GLY A 221 19.42 -2.20 -1.81
N VAL A 222 19.25 -2.36 -0.50
CA VAL A 222 18.38 -1.53 0.34
C VAL A 222 19.26 -0.68 1.26
N ARG A 223 18.94 0.60 1.39
CA ARG A 223 19.55 1.52 2.35
C ARG A 223 18.50 1.98 3.36
N LEU A 224 18.85 1.98 4.64
CA LEU A 224 18.03 2.59 5.68
C LEU A 224 18.52 4.02 5.93
N THR A 225 17.67 5.01 5.70
CA THR A 225 18.06 6.44 5.71
C THR A 225 17.86 7.10 7.07
N SER A 226 16.83 6.73 7.82
CA SER A 226 16.55 7.30 9.15
C SER A 226 15.84 6.31 10.07
N LEU A 227 16.27 6.36 11.33
CA LEU A 227 15.69 5.68 12.50
C LEU A 227 15.44 6.67 13.65
N LEU A 228 15.40 7.97 13.35
CA LEU A 228 15.21 8.99 14.38
C LEU A 228 13.84 8.82 15.03
N ARG A 229 13.82 8.75 16.36
CA ARG A 229 12.59 8.60 17.16
C ARG A 229 11.75 7.37 16.79
N THR A 230 12.32 6.37 16.10
CA THR A 230 11.66 5.09 15.85
C THR A 230 11.53 4.32 17.16
N ASP A 231 10.32 3.86 17.47
CA ASP A 231 10.02 3.01 18.63
C ASP A 231 9.73 1.58 18.16
N ALA A 232 10.55 0.62 18.61
CA ALA A 232 10.37 -0.80 18.29
C ALA A 232 10.94 -1.66 19.41
N ALA A 233 10.23 -2.72 19.80
CA ALA A 233 10.72 -3.67 20.80
C ALA A 233 11.97 -4.42 20.31
N LEU A 234 12.04 -4.72 19.02
CA LEU A 234 13.19 -5.32 18.36
C LEU A 234 13.24 -4.86 16.91
N LEU A 235 14.42 -4.42 16.45
CA LEU A 235 14.68 -4.10 15.04
C LEU A 235 15.75 -5.04 14.48
N GLU A 236 15.34 -5.93 13.58
CA GLU A 236 16.23 -6.85 12.88
C GLU A 236 16.56 -6.32 11.49
N VAL A 237 17.84 -6.26 11.15
CA VAL A 237 18.29 -5.70 9.86
C VAL A 237 19.26 -6.66 9.19
N THR A 238 18.92 -7.13 7.98
CA THR A 238 19.71 -8.13 7.25
C THR A 238 20.01 -7.67 5.82
N GLY A 239 21.31 -7.53 5.50
CA GLY A 239 21.76 -7.18 4.15
C GLY A 239 21.44 -5.74 3.71
N VAL A 240 21.17 -4.84 4.66
CA VAL A 240 20.80 -3.44 4.42
C VAL A 240 22.00 -2.52 4.69
N ASP A 241 22.21 -1.53 3.81
CA ASP A 241 23.18 -0.46 3.99
C ASP A 241 22.69 0.54 5.05
N LEU A 242 23.50 0.76 6.09
CA LEU A 242 23.25 1.75 7.16
C LEU A 242 24.16 2.98 7.02
N GLY A 243 24.91 3.11 5.94
CA GLY A 243 25.77 4.26 5.65
C GLY A 243 24.96 5.55 5.57
N GLY A 244 25.29 6.51 6.44
CA GLY A 244 24.56 7.79 6.53
C GLY A 244 23.19 7.70 7.20
N CYS A 245 22.82 6.56 7.79
CA CYS A 245 21.56 6.40 8.52
C CYS A 245 21.52 7.35 9.73
N ALA A 246 20.46 8.15 9.83
CA ALA A 246 20.23 9.00 10.99
C ALA A 246 19.75 8.13 12.17
N LEU A 247 20.66 7.81 13.09
CA LEU A 247 20.39 7.00 14.28
C LEU A 247 19.99 7.88 15.47
N PRO A 248 19.15 7.36 16.40
CA PRO A 248 18.83 8.07 17.63
C PRO A 248 20.12 8.36 18.42
N ARG A 249 20.28 9.61 18.87
CA ARG A 249 21.40 9.99 19.73
C ARG A 249 21.32 9.17 21.01
N ARG A 250 22.44 8.52 21.39
CA ARG A 250 22.55 7.93 22.73
C ARG A 250 22.25 9.02 23.77
N PRO A 251 21.39 8.79 24.77
CA PRO A 251 21.32 9.68 25.91
C PRO A 251 22.72 9.76 26.54
N ALA A 252 23.18 10.97 26.84
CA ALA A 252 24.43 11.17 27.57
C ALA A 252 24.34 10.36 28.87
N SER A 253 25.36 9.55 29.15
CA SER A 253 25.43 8.67 30.31
C SER A 253 25.40 9.49 31.61
N GLY A 254 24.21 9.75 32.15
CA GLY A 254 23.98 9.99 33.57
C GLY A 254 23.92 8.63 34.27
N GLY A 255 24.82 8.39 35.22
CA GLY A 255 25.15 7.07 35.74
C GLY A 255 23.97 6.28 36.34
N GLY A 256 23.99 4.96 36.12
CA GLY A 256 23.16 3.99 36.85
C GLY A 256 22.72 2.78 36.04
N ALA A 257 23.47 1.66 36.19
CA ALA A 257 23.18 0.27 35.79
C ALA A 257 23.26 -0.11 34.28
N PRO A 258 23.84 -1.29 33.94
CA PRO A 258 24.02 -1.70 32.54
C PRO A 258 22.88 -2.62 32.07
N ARG A 259 22.08 -2.25 31.06
CA ARG A 259 21.27 -3.25 30.32
C ARG A 259 21.04 -2.96 28.83
N ARG A 260 21.41 -4.00 28.07
CA ARG A 260 20.95 -4.53 26.76
C ARG A 260 21.15 -3.69 25.50
N SER A 261 22.03 -4.19 24.63
CA SER A 261 22.24 -3.72 23.26
C SER A 261 21.05 -4.08 22.36
N TRP A 262 20.41 -3.07 21.77
CA TRP A 262 19.26 -3.19 20.86
C TRP A 262 19.61 -3.58 19.42
N LEU A 263 20.90 -3.61 19.07
CA LEU A 263 21.38 -3.94 17.73
C LEU A 263 22.20 -5.22 17.80
N ARG A 264 21.68 -6.32 17.24
CA ARG A 264 22.47 -7.52 16.94
C ARG A 264 22.68 -7.58 15.43
N ARG A 265 23.92 -7.37 14.98
CA ARG A 265 24.34 -7.76 13.63
C ARG A 265 24.45 -9.28 13.59
N GLY A 266 23.62 -9.94 12.81
CA GLY A 266 23.78 -11.36 12.48
C GLY A 266 25.00 -11.53 11.57
N GLY A 267 26.08 -12.10 12.09
CA GLY A 267 27.21 -12.57 11.30
C GLY A 267 26.88 -13.93 10.68
N ARG A 268 27.21 -14.10 9.40
CA ARG A 268 27.12 -15.39 8.70
C ARG A 268 28.25 -16.31 9.19
N ALA A 269 27.91 -17.55 9.50
CA ALA A 269 28.78 -18.71 9.28
C ALA A 269 28.44 -19.30 7.91
#